data_AF-A0A232EE48-F1
#
_entry.id   AF-A0A232EE48-F1
#
_cell.length_a   1.000
_cell.length_b   1.000
_cell.length_c   1.000
_cell.angle_alpha   90.00
_cell.angle_beta   90.00
_cell.angle_gamma   90.00
#
_symmetry.space_group_name_H-M   'P 1'
#
loop_
_entity.id
_entity.type
_entity.pdbx_description
1 polymer ?
#
loop_
_entity_poly.entity_id
_entity_poly.type
_entity_poly.pdbx_seq_one_letter_code
_entity_poly.pdbx_strand_id
1 'polypeptide(L)' 'MATEISRYDITRFLFVGILKDVVYEHETTTRKDMIHRIQTACENIPRAVLLRTVEHFQQRIELCIQQNGGVFEHLR' A
#
# COMPACT_ATOMS: atom_id res chain seq x y z
N MET A 1 -6.63 17.14 -11.27
CA MET A 1 -6.91 16.89 -9.84
C MET A 1 -7.40 15.46 -9.60
N ALA A 2 -8.47 14.97 -10.24
CA ALA A 2 -8.94 13.58 -10.06
C ALA A 2 -7.94 12.49 -10.56
N THR A 3 -7.15 12.81 -11.58
CA THR A 3 -6.15 11.91 -12.17
C THR A 3 -4.90 11.71 -11.31
N GLU A 4 -4.62 12.57 -10.33
CA GLU A 4 -3.45 12.44 -9.45
C GLU A 4 -3.76 11.67 -8.16
N ILE A 5 -5.01 11.75 -7.67
CA ILE A 5 -5.48 10.92 -6.55
C ILE A 5 -5.58 9.44 -6.98
N SER A 6 -5.89 9.18 -8.26
CA SER A 6 -5.89 7.82 -8.83
C SER A 6 -4.53 7.11 -8.75
N ARG A 7 -3.41 7.84 -8.70
CA ARG A 7 -2.07 7.25 -8.49
C ARG A 7 -1.85 6.72 -7.08
N TYR A 8 -2.68 7.11 -6.13
CA TYR A 8 -2.61 6.74 -4.73
C TYR A 8 -3.84 5.88 -4.37
N ASP A 9 -3.96 4.70 -4.98
CA ASP A 9 -4.91 3.70 -4.46
C ASP A 9 -4.35 3.13 -3.14
N ILE A 10 -5.14 3.14 -2.07
CA ILE A 10 -4.79 2.55 -0.77
C ILE A 10 -4.44 1.06 -0.91
N THR A 11 -5.05 0.36 -1.87
CA THR A 11 -4.77 -1.03 -2.20
C THR A 11 -3.35 -1.21 -2.73
N ARG A 12 -2.89 -0.28 -3.58
CA ARG A 12 -1.50 -0.27 -4.06
C ARG A 12 -0.53 0.02 -2.92
N PHE A 13 -0.89 0.92 -2.00
CA PHE A 13 -0.09 1.25 -0.84
C PHE A 13 0.11 0.04 0.08
N LEU A 14 -0.98 -0.68 0.37
CA LEU A 14 -0.97 -1.92 1.14
C LEU A 14 -0.16 -3.01 0.44
N PHE A 15 -0.33 -3.17 -0.87
CA PHE A 15 0.34 -4.23 -1.62
C PHE A 15 1.85 -4.01 -1.69
N VAL A 16 2.28 -2.83 -2.14
CA VAL A 16 3.72 -2.54 -2.33
C VAL A 16 4.43 -2.35 -0.99
N GLY A 17 3.75 -1.81 0.03
CA GLY A 17 4.37 -1.48 1.31
C GLY A 17 4.40 -2.62 2.33
N ILE A 18 3.48 -3.59 2.24
CA ILE A 18 3.33 -4.63 3.27
C ILE A 18 3.27 -6.02 2.65
N LEU A 19 2.36 -6.24 1.69
CA LEU A 19 2.11 -7.60 1.19
C LEU A 19 3.24 -8.12 0.31
N LYS A 20 3.98 -7.25 -0.39
CA LYS A 20 5.02 -7.67 -1.31
C LYS A 20 6.09 -8.52 -0.60
N ASP A 21 6.61 -8.06 0.54
CA ASP A 21 7.71 -8.76 1.21
C ASP A 21 7.24 -10.11 1.78
N VAL A 22 5.98 -10.20 2.23
CA VAL A 22 5.37 -11.45 2.71
C VAL A 22 5.08 -12.41 1.54
N VAL A 23 4.42 -11.92 0.49
CA VAL A 23 4.01 -12.73 -0.65
C VAL A 23 5.21 -13.22 -1.45
N TYR A 24 6.31 -12.47 -1.50
CA TYR A 24 7.51 -12.80 -2.27
C TYR A 24 8.72 -13.18 -1.40
N GLU A 25 8.51 -13.53 -0.13
CA GLU A 25 9.57 -14.00 0.77
C GLU A 25 10.35 -15.20 0.17
N HIS A 26 9.63 -16.06 -0.54
CA HIS A 26 10.16 -17.22 -1.25
C HIS A 26 10.00 -17.06 -2.76
N GLU A 27 10.82 -17.76 -3.55
CA GLU A 27 10.71 -17.75 -5.02
C GLU A 27 9.28 -18.03 -5.49
N THR A 28 8.90 -17.37 -6.59
CA THR A 28 7.58 -17.55 -7.18
C THR A 28 7.48 -18.94 -7.82
N THR A 29 6.42 -19.68 -7.52
CA THR A 29 6.26 -21.06 -8.01
C THR A 29 5.18 -21.13 -9.10
N THR A 30 4.00 -21.64 -8.76
CA THR A 30 2.84 -21.77 -9.65
C THR A 30 1.86 -20.63 -9.43
N ARG A 31 1.04 -20.31 -10.43
CA ARG A 31 -0.04 -19.32 -10.28
C ARG A 31 -0.95 -19.64 -9.08
N LYS A 32 -1.29 -20.92 -8.88
CA LYS A 32 -2.19 -21.36 -7.80
C LYS A 32 -1.57 -21.10 -6.43
N ASP A 33 -0.30 -21.43 -6.26
CA ASP A 33 0.46 -21.16 -5.04
C ASP A 33 0.55 -19.64 -4.77
N MET A 34 0.85 -18.84 -5.79
CA MET A 34 0.91 -17.39 -5.63
C MET A 34 -0.45 -16.78 -5.23
N ILE A 35 -1.56 -17.25 -5.80
CA ILE A 35 -2.91 -16.82 -5.39
C ILE A 35 -3.15 -17.18 -3.92
N HIS A 36 -2.80 -18.41 -3.53
CA HIS A 36 -2.96 -18.86 -2.15
C HIS A 36 -2.13 -18.02 -1.18
N ARG A 37 -0.86 -17.73 -1.50
CA ARG A 37 0.03 -16.87 -0.70
C ARG A 37 -0.53 -15.47 -0.53
N ILE A 38 -1.08 -14.87 -1.58
CA ILE A 38 -1.74 -13.55 -1.50
C ILE A 38 -2.95 -13.59 -0.57
N GLN A 39 -3.82 -14.60 -0.72
CA GLN A 39 -5.01 -14.75 0.13
C GLN A 39 -4.62 -14.93 1.61
N THR A 40 -3.69 -15.85 1.89
CA THR A 40 -3.18 -16.09 3.25
C THR A 40 -2.52 -14.84 3.82
N ALA A 41 -1.72 -14.10 3.04
CA ALA A 41 -1.11 -12.86 3.51
C ALA A 41 -2.16 -11.80 3.86
N CYS A 42 -3.21 -11.66 3.04
CA CYS A 42 -4.33 -10.75 3.30
C CYS A 42 -5.13 -11.13 4.55
N GLU A 43 -5.41 -12.42 4.77
CA GLU A 43 -6.14 -12.92 5.95
C GLU A 43 -5.37 -12.69 7.25
N ASN A 44 -4.03 -12.74 7.19
CA ASN A 44 -3.17 -12.58 8.35
C ASN A 44 -2.78 -11.13 8.63
N ILE A 45 -3.26 -10.13 7.86
CA ILE A 45 -2.95 -8.73 8.14
C ILE A 45 -3.58 -8.31 9.48
N PRO A 46 -2.79 -7.87 10.46
CA PRO A 46 -3.35 -7.36 11.71
C PRO A 46 -4.18 -6.10 11.47
N ARG A 47 -5.34 -5.97 12.15
CA ARG A 47 -6.19 -4.77 12.06
C ARG A 47 -5.42 -3.46 12.30
N ALA A 48 -4.46 -3.48 13.22
CA ALA A 48 -3.61 -2.31 13.53
C ALA A 48 -2.73 -1.88 12.34
N VAL A 49 -2.35 -2.80 11.45
CA VAL A 49 -1.60 -2.49 10.22
C VAL A 49 -2.50 -1.80 9.20
N LEU A 50 -3.74 -2.28 9.06
CA LEU A 50 -4.74 -1.64 8.17
C LEU A 50 -5.07 -0.21 8.61
N LEU A 51 -5.29 0.00 9.92
CA LEU A 51 -5.56 1.34 10.46
C LEU A 51 -4.38 2.30 10.20
N ARG A 52 -3.15 1.88 10.51
CA ARG A 52 -1.95 2.67 10.22
C ARG A 52 -1.79 2.97 8.74
N THR A 53 -2.16 2.02 7.87
CA THR A 53 -2.14 2.24 6.41
C THR A 53 -3.11 3.34 6.00
N VAL A 54 -4.32 3.37 6.54
CA VAL A 54 -5.31 4.44 6.30
C VAL A 54 -4.79 5.78 6.81
N GLU A 55 -4.25 5.82 8.03
CA GLU A 55 -3.70 7.05 8.63
C GLU A 55 -2.53 7.61 7.80
N HIS A 56 -1.56 6.78 7.44
CA HIS A 56 -0.44 7.19 6.59
C HIS A 56 -0.89 7.64 5.21
N PHE A 57 -1.93 7.01 4.66
CA PHE A 57 -2.50 7.40 3.39
C PHE A 57 -3.13 8.79 3.46
N GLN A 58 -3.92 9.08 4.50
CA GLN A 58 -4.50 10.40 4.75
C GLN A 58 -3.42 11.47 4.91
N GLN A 59 -2.38 11.21 5.70
CA GLN A 59 -1.23 12.13 5.86
C GLN A 59 -0.58 12.49 4.53
N ARG A 60 -0.43 11.53 3.61
CA ARG A 60 0.15 11.80 2.27
C ARG A 60 -0.76 12.68 1.42
N ILE A 61 -2.09 12.50 1.52
CA ILE A 61 -3.06 13.36 0.84
C ILE A 61 -2.95 14.78 1.38
N GLU A 62 -2.88 14.95 2.69
CA GLU A 62 -2.73 16.26 3.33
C GLU A 62 -1.44 16.97 2.90
N LEU A 63 -0.31 16.26 2.92
CA LEU A 63 0.97 16.80 2.43
C LEU A 63 0.91 17.20 0.95
N CYS A 64 0.25 16.38 0.11
CA CYS A 64 0.03 16.69 -1.30
C CYS A 64 -0.78 17.98 -1.48
N ILE A 65 -1.84 18.17 -0.68
CA ILE A 65 -2.65 19.38 -0.67
C ILE A 65 -1.82 20.59 -0.23
N GLN A 66 -1.04 20.46 0.84
CA GLN A 66 -0.15 21.53 1.33
C GLN A 66 0.90 21.95 0.29
N GLN A 67 1.38 21.02 -0.52
CA GLN A 67 2.32 21.28 -1.60
C GLN A 67 1.63 21.65 -2.93
N ASN A 68 0.32 21.90 -2.93
CA ASN A 68 -0.46 22.22 -4.13
C ASN A 68 -0.27 21.19 -5.26
N GLY A 69 -0.25 19.90 -4.91
CA GLY A 69 0.00 18.79 -5.84
C GLY A 69 1.48 18.50 -6.10
N GLY A 70 2.41 19.24 -5.49
CA GLY A 70 3.85 19.07 -5.62
C GLY A 70 4.40 17.83 -4.89
N VAL A 71 5.69 17.57 -5.11
CA VAL A 71 6.42 16.47 -4.44
C VAL A 71 6.63 16.81 -2.96
N PHE A 72 6.25 15.90 -2.07
CA PHE A 72 6.29 16.11 -0.62
C PHE A 72 7.21 15.11 0.12
N GLU A 73 8.05 14.34 -0.60
CA GLU A 73 8.96 13.36 0.01
C GLU A 73 10.03 14.00 0.91
N HIS A 74 10.36 15.27 0.67
CA HIS A 74 11.29 16.05 1.49
C HIS A 74 10.70 16.51 2.84
N LEU A 75 9.40 16.33 3.06
CA LEU A 75 8.69 16.73 4.30
C LEU A 75 8.55 15.60 5.30
N ARG A 76 9.18 14.45 5.03
CA ARG A 76 9.14 13.25 5.87
C ARG A 76 10.42 13.06 6.67
#